data_AF-A0A3N4S7J2-F1
#
_entry.id   AF-A0A3N4S7J2-F1
#
_cell.length_a   1.000
_cell.length_b   1.000
_cell.length_c   1.000
_cell.angle_alpha   90.00
_cell.angle_beta   90.00
_cell.angle_gamma   90.00
#
_symmetry.space_group_name_H-M   'P 1'
#
loop_
_entity.id
_entity.type
_entity.pdbx_description
1 polymer ?
#
loop_
_entity_poly.entity_id
_entity_poly.type
_entity_poly.pdbx_seq_one_letter_code
_entity_poly.pdbx_strand_id
1 'polypeptide(L)' 'MNGAHGYRITVPGRPGGHAPQVMAVVYRSAETTDEGLVVYLGEDGLRVTVLGTVACFLEPYPPGLCHPYGYAYPLTES' A
#
# COMPACT_ATOMS: atom_id res chain seq x y z
N MET A 1 19.35 3.95 -6.66
CA MET A 1 18.00 3.92 -6.07
C MET A 1 17.31 2.64 -6.54
N ASN A 2 17.22 1.62 -5.69
CA ASN A 2 16.78 0.28 -6.07
C ASN A 2 15.54 -0.07 -5.25
N GLY A 3 14.36 -0.05 -5.88
CA GLY A 3 13.08 -0.35 -5.26
C GLY A 3 12.08 -0.70 -6.36
N ALA A 4 11.21 -1.68 -6.12
CA ALA A 4 10.31 -2.19 -7.15
C ALA A 4 9.44 -1.08 -7.76
N HIS A 5 9.15 -1.17 -9.06
CA HIS A 5 8.30 -0.22 -9.77
C HIS A 5 6.86 -0.22 -9.26
N GLY A 6 6.41 -1.32 -8.67
CA GLY A 6 5.12 -1.42 -8.00
C GLY A 6 5.02 -2.64 -7.09
N TYR A 7 3.93 -2.71 -6.35
CA TYR A 7 3.61 -3.79 -5.42
C TYR A 7 2.14 -4.19 -5.56
N ARG A 8 1.87 -5.47 -5.36
CA ARG A 8 0.54 -5.94 -4.93
C ARG A 8 0.51 -5.91 -3.41
N ILE A 9 -0.50 -5.28 -2.81
CA ILE A 9 -0.64 -5.16 -1.35
C ILE A 9 -1.96 -5.75 -0.86
N THR A 10 -1.96 -6.25 0.38
CA THR A 10 -3.19 -6.62 1.09
C THR A 10 -3.80 -5.40 1.76
N VAL A 11 -5.08 -5.12 1.51
CA VAL A 11 -5.86 -4.13 2.27
C VAL A 11 -6.77 -4.88 3.25
N PRO A 12 -6.54 -4.76 4.57
CA PRO A 12 -7.37 -5.44 5.55
C PRO A 12 -8.77 -4.83 5.59
N GLY A 13 -9.79 -5.65 5.29
CA GLY A 13 -11.20 -5.25 5.36
C GLY A 13 -11.71 -5.15 6.79
N ARG A 14 -12.81 -4.41 7.00
CA ARG A 14 -13.40 -4.00 8.30
C ARG A 14 -13.52 -5.13 9.35
N PRO A 15 -13.24 -4.88 10.65
CA PRO A 15 -13.39 -5.92 11.68
C PRO A 15 -14.88 -6.21 11.91
N GLY A 16 -15.22 -7.48 12.09
CA GLY A 16 -16.61 -7.92 12.32
C GLY A 16 -17.46 -8.06 11.05
N GLY A 17 -16.96 -7.64 9.89
CA GLY A 17 -17.45 -8.12 8.60
C GLY A 17 -16.73 -9.42 8.26
N HIS A 18 -17.43 -10.45 7.79
CA HIS A 18 -16.79 -11.54 7.03
C HIS A 18 -16.26 -11.04 5.66
N ALA A 19 -15.77 -9.80 5.60
CA ALA A 19 -15.26 -9.17 4.41
C ALA A 19 -13.84 -9.71 4.19
N PRO A 20 -13.59 -10.40 3.07
CA PRO A 20 -12.26 -10.89 2.76
C PRO A 20 -11.30 -9.70 2.60
N GLN A 21 -10.03 -9.93 2.93
CA GLN A 21 -8.95 -9.03 2.53
C GLN A 21 -9.01 -8.79 1.01
N VAL A 22 -8.87 -7.54 0.59
CA VAL A 22 -8.78 -7.22 -0.85
C VAL A 22 -7.33 -7.01 -1.23
N MET A 23 -7.01 -7.27 -2.49
CA MET A 23 -5.69 -7.03 -3.05
C MET A 23 -5.75 -5.75 -3.87
N ALA A 24 -4.83 -4.83 -3.62
CA ALA A 24 -4.68 -3.61 -4.41
C ALA A 24 -3.31 -3.60 -5.08
N VAL A 25 -3.20 -2.94 -6.23
CA VAL A 25 -1.91 -2.68 -6.87
C VAL A 25 -1.56 -1.23 -6.67
N VAL A 26 -0.30 -0.98 -6.30
CA VAL A 26 0.25 0.37 -6.12
C VAL A 26 1.53 0.51 -6.93
N TYR A 27 1.70 1.67 -7.55
CA TYR A 27 2.89 1.99 -8.35
C TYR A 27 3.66 3.13 -7.72
N ARG A 28 4.97 3.12 -7.93
CA ARG A 28 5.86 4.17 -7.44
C ARG A 28 5.42 5.52 -8.01
N SER A 29 5.25 6.52 -7.14
CA SER A 29 4.97 7.89 -7.56
C SER A 29 6.24 8.75 -7.52
N ALA A 30 6.10 10.01 -7.91
CA ALA A 30 7.14 11.03 -7.75
C ALA A 30 7.17 11.64 -6.32
N GLU A 31 6.24 11.26 -5.46
CA GLU A 31 6.09 11.81 -4.12
C GLU A 31 6.98 11.08 -3.10
N THR A 32 7.50 11.85 -2.14
CA THR A 32 8.16 11.34 -0.93
C THR A 32 7.54 11.95 0.31
N THR A 33 7.47 11.19 1.40
CA THR A 33 7.09 11.74 2.72
C THR A 33 8.17 12.68 3.26
N ASP A 34 7.86 13.42 4.33
CA ASP A 34 8.81 14.32 4.99
C ASP A 34 10.03 13.57 5.57
N GLU A 35 9.88 12.29 5.88
CA GLU A 35 10.97 11.38 6.27
C GLU A 35 11.77 10.81 5.08
N GLY A 36 11.45 11.23 3.86
CA GLY A 36 12.11 10.81 2.62
C GLY A 36 11.69 9.42 2.12
N LEU A 37 10.56 8.89 2.58
CA LEU A 37 10.05 7.59 2.12
C LEU A 37 9.30 7.75 0.81
N VAL A 38 9.54 6.83 -0.14
CA VAL A 38 8.83 6.81 -1.42
C VAL A 38 7.35 6.46 -1.21
N VAL A 39 6.46 7.27 -1.79
CA VAL A 39 5.02 7.00 -1.80
C VAL A 39 4.66 6.16 -3.03
N TYR A 40 3.83 5.15 -2.83
CA TYR A 40 3.22 4.35 -3.87
C TYR A 40 1.73 4.67 -3.92
N LEU A 41 1.21 4.87 -5.14
CA LEU A 41 -0.17 5.23 -5.41
C LEU A 41 -0.92 4.05 -6.02
N GLY A 42 -2.08 3.75 -5.46
CA GLY A 42 -3.08 2.85 -6.04
C GLY A 42 -4.30 3.60 -6.54
N GLU A 43 -5.30 2.83 -6.95
CA GLU A 43 -6.62 3.35 -7.32
C GLU A 43 -7.29 4.09 -6.14
N ASP A 44 -8.29 4.92 -6.47
CA ASP A 44 -9.09 5.69 -5.50
C ASP A 44 -8.27 6.58 -4.53
N GLY A 45 -7.04 6.95 -4.93
CA GLY A 45 -6.16 7.77 -4.11
C GLY A 45 -5.52 7.01 -2.95
N LEU A 46 -5.49 5.68 -3.01
CA LEU A 46 -4.78 4.86 -2.04
C LEU A 46 -3.29 5.21 -2.02
N ARG A 47 -2.79 5.59 -0.84
CA ARG A 47 -1.40 5.99 -0.63
C ARG A 47 -0.74 5.07 0.38
N VAL A 48 0.43 4.53 0.04
CA VAL A 48 1.23 3.71 0.95
C VAL A 48 2.72 4.00 0.84
N THR A 49 3.47 3.80 1.90
CA THR A 49 4.93 3.55 1.82
C THR A 49 5.18 2.05 1.93
N VAL A 50 6.34 1.59 1.44
CA VAL A 50 6.73 0.17 1.55
C VAL A 50 8.10 0.05 2.18
N LEU A 51 8.19 -0.74 3.26
CA LEU A 51 9.41 -1.08 3.96
C LEU A 51 9.56 -2.60 3.99
N GLY A 52 10.48 -3.14 3.18
CA GLY A 52 10.60 -4.58 2.99
C GLY A 52 9.32 -5.17 2.39
N THR A 53 8.63 -6.02 3.14
CA THR A 53 7.36 -6.66 2.73
C THR A 53 6.14 -6.04 3.40
N VAL A 54 6.28 -4.85 4.00
CA VAL A 54 5.20 -4.18 4.74
C VAL A 54 4.78 -2.93 3.98
N ALA A 55 3.49 -2.86 3.63
CA ALA A 55 2.85 -1.64 3.15
C ALA A 55 2.27 -0.88 4.35
N CYS A 56 2.67 0.38 4.51
CA CYS A 56 2.14 1.29 5.53
C CYS A 56 1.18 2.28 4.84
N PHE A 57 -0.09 2.26 5.21
CA PHE A 57 -1.10 3.14 4.63
C PHE A 57 -0.91 4.57 5.15
N LEU A 58 -1.05 5.55 4.26
CA LEU A 58 -0.96 6.97 4.61
C LEU A 58 -2.35 7.60 4.68
N GLU A 59 -2.46 8.69 5.42
CA GLU A 59 -3.70 9.46 5.45
C GLU A 59 -3.95 10.21 4.12
N PRO A 60 -5.22 10.39 3.73
CA PRO A 60 -6.41 9.83 4.37
C PRO A 60 -6.51 8.31 4.18
N TYR A 61 -6.81 7.59 5.27
CA TYR A 61 -6.90 6.12 5.19
C TYR A 61 -8.07 5.69 4.31
N PRO A 62 -7.92 4.59 3.54
CA PRO A 62 -9.03 4.01 2.81
C PRO A 62 -10.19 3.65 3.73
N PRO A 63 -11.45 3.85 3.31
CA PRO A 63 -12.62 3.50 4.11
C PRO A 63 -12.61 2.04 4.55
N GLY A 64 -12.93 1.80 5.82
CA GLY A 64 -13.01 0.44 6.37
C GLY A 64 -11.65 -0.21 6.67
N LEU A 65 -10.56 0.53 6.58
CA LEU A 65 -9.24 0.07 7.01
C LEU A 65 -9.24 -0.20 8.52
N CYS A 66 -8.79 -1.38 8.90
CA CYS A 66 -8.74 -1.81 10.30
C CYS A 66 -7.42 -1.50 10.98
N HIS A 67 -6.37 -1.43 10.17
CA HIS A 67 -5.00 -1.42 10.60
C HIS A 67 -4.17 -0.71 9.53
N PRO A 68 -3.27 0.21 9.91
CA PRO A 68 -2.52 1.01 8.96
C PRO A 68 -1.39 0.23 8.27
N TYR A 69 -1.39 -1.10 8.36
CA TYR A 69 -0.37 -1.95 7.74
C TYR A 69 -0.98 -3.15 7.04
N GLY A 70 -0.39 -3.50 5.91
CA GLY A 70 -0.67 -4.69 5.11
C GLY A 70 0.63 -5.31 4.59
N TYR A 71 0.53 -6.48 3.97
CA TYR A 71 1.66 -7.13 3.33
C TYR A 71 1.85 -6.61 1.89
N ALA A 72 3.09 -6.46 1.47
CA ALA A 72 3.48 -6.02 0.13
C ALA A 72 4.26 -7.11 -0.60
N TYR A 73 3.88 -7.35 -1.86
CA TYR A 73 4.53 -8.29 -2.77
C TYR A 73 5.05 -7.49 -3.97
N PRO A 74 6.36 -7.46 -4.24
CA PRO A 74 6.89 -6.72 -5.39
C PRO A 74 6.32 -7.29 -6.68
N LEU A 75 5.90 -6.41 -7.58
CA LEU A 75 5.60 -6.81 -8.95
C LEU A 75 6.94 -7.10 -9.63
N THR A 76 7.17 -8.33 -10.07
CA THR A 76 8.31 -8.66 -10.91
C THR A 76 8.11 -8.02 -12.28
N GLU A 77 9.18 -7.46 -12.84
CA GLU A 77 9.19 -7.10 -14.26
C GLU A 77 8.97 -8.40 -15.06
N SER A 78 7.96 -8.38 -15.93
CA SER A 78 7.72 -9.47 -16.89
C SER A 78 8.63 -9.30 -18.10
#